data_AF-A0A833CRD1-F1
#
_entry.id   AF-A0A833CRD1-F1
#
_cell.length_a   1.000
_cell.length_b   1.000
_cell.length_c   1.000
_cell.angle_alpha   90.00
_cell.angle_beta   90.00
_cell.angle_gamma   90.00
#
_symmetry.space_group_name_H-M   'P 1'
#
loop_
_entity.id
_entity.type
_entity.pdbx_description
1 polymer ?
#
loop_
_entity_poly.entity_id
_entity_poly.type
_entity_poly.pdbx_seq_one_letter_code
_entity_poly.pdbx_strand_id
1 'polypeptide(L)'
;MTAAPKCSKSISELQADYSNARAEEAAARDRKHEAQRAIEAHLFEASGMEGKVIFDQYHRYGVLVDGVNVYSGCDYIAGFHGFALKKDGTPSKNRRLIYSDKVLRVEEYTKTEHGAAS
;
A
#
# COMPACT_ATOMS: atom_id res chain seq x y z
N MET A 1 3.24 -3.61 62.04
CA MET A 1 2.01 -3.22 61.33
C MET A 1 2.42 -2.67 59.97
N THR A 2 2.29 -3.46 58.91
CA THR A 2 2.64 -3.06 57.54
C THR A 2 1.42 -2.40 56.91
N ALA A 3 1.52 -1.11 56.60
CA ALA A 3 0.45 -0.37 55.94
C ALA A 3 0.21 -0.95 54.55
N ALA A 4 -1.06 -1.24 54.21
CA ALA A 4 -1.45 -1.67 52.88
C ALA A 4 -1.02 -0.60 51.84
N PRO A 5 -0.52 -1.01 50.66
CA PRO A 5 -0.12 -0.05 49.64
C PRO A 5 -1.33 0.82 49.27
N LYS A 6 -1.18 2.14 49.41
CA LYS A 6 -2.20 3.10 48.99
C LYS A 6 -2.31 3.02 47.46
N CYS A 7 -3.34 2.35 46.94
CA CYS A 7 -3.69 2.46 45.53
C CYS A 7 -4.00 3.94 45.24
N SER A 8 -3.09 4.61 44.53
CA SER A 8 -3.14 6.06 44.27
C SER A 8 -4.16 6.45 43.19
N LYS A 9 -4.81 5.47 42.56
CA LYS A 9 -5.89 5.65 41.60
C LYS A 9 -6.99 4.61 41.84
N SER A 10 -8.23 5.05 41.70
CA SER A 10 -9.41 4.18 41.62
C SER A 10 -9.38 3.35 40.33
N ILE A 11 -10.10 2.22 40.33
CA ILE A 11 -10.26 1.38 39.13
C ILE A 11 -10.86 2.20 37.97
N SER A 12 -11.79 3.11 38.25
CA SER A 12 -12.37 4.01 37.25
C SER A 12 -11.35 4.96 36.63
N GLU A 13 -10.41 5.50 37.42
CA GLU A 13 -9.33 6.35 36.89
C GLU A 13 -8.37 5.54 36.02
N LEU A 14 -8.03 4.31 36.42
CA LEU A 14 -7.18 3.42 35.62
C LEU A 14 -7.87 3.00 34.30
N GLN A 15 -9.18 2.78 34.31
CA GLN A 15 -9.96 2.49 33.10
C GLN A 15 -10.01 3.69 32.16
N ALA A 16 -10.15 4.90 32.69
CA ALA A 16 -10.10 6.13 31.91
C ALA A 16 -8.72 6.33 31.27
N ASP A 17 -7.63 6.15 32.03
CA ASP A 17 -6.26 6.22 31.52
C ASP A 17 -6.03 5.21 30.38
N TYR A 18 -6.48 3.96 30.56
CA TYR A 18 -6.37 2.93 29.54
C TYR A 18 -7.12 3.28 28.26
N SER A 19 -8.35 3.79 28.38
CA SER A 19 -9.15 4.21 27.22
C SER A 19 -8.48 5.35 26.46
N ASN A 20 -7.92 6.33 27.17
CA ASN A 20 -7.20 7.45 26.57
C ASN A 20 -5.94 6.97 25.84
N ALA A 21 -5.12 6.13 26.48
CA ALA A 21 -3.93 5.55 25.86
C ALA A 21 -4.27 4.75 24.58
N ARG A 22 -5.38 3.99 24.59
CA ARG A 22 -5.85 3.27 23.41
C ARG A 22 -6.28 4.21 22.28
N ALA A 23 -6.93 5.32 22.60
CA ALA A 23 -7.32 6.32 21.61
C ALA A 23 -6.08 7.01 21.00
N GLU A 24 -5.08 7.32 21.82
CA GLU A 24 -3.81 7.87 21.36
C GLU A 24 -3.04 6.89 20.46
N GLU A 25 -3.02 5.60 20.81
CA GLU A 25 -2.43 4.54 19.98
C GLU A 25 -3.12 4.44 18.61
N ALA A 26 -4.45 4.47 18.59
CA ALA A 26 -5.21 4.47 17.36
C ALA A 26 -4.86 5.69 16.48
N ALA A 27 -4.84 6.89 17.07
CA ALA A 27 -4.46 8.11 16.35
C ALA A 27 -3.01 8.09 15.85
N ALA A 28 -2.08 7.53 16.64
CA ALA A 28 -0.68 7.39 16.23
C ALA A 28 -0.53 6.39 15.07
N ARG A 29 -1.27 5.28 15.09
CA ARG A 29 -1.32 4.32 14.00
C ARG A 29 -1.88 4.94 12.72
N ASP A 30 -2.94 5.73 12.83
CA ASP A 30 -3.54 6.40 11.68
C ASP A 30 -2.56 7.40 11.04
N ARG A 31 -1.88 8.22 11.85
CA ARG A 31 -0.81 9.12 11.38
C ARG A 31 0.33 8.36 10.70
N LYS A 32 0.71 7.20 11.25
CA LYS A 32 1.74 6.33 10.62
C LYS A 32 1.30 5.83 9.25
N HIS A 33 0.05 5.40 9.10
CA HIS A 33 -0.48 4.95 7.81
C HIS A 33 -0.63 6.08 6.80
N GLU A 34 -0.97 7.29 7.25
CA GLU A 34 -1.01 8.47 6.39
C GLU A 34 0.39 8.84 5.89
N ALA A 35 1.38 8.91 6.78
CA ALA A 35 2.77 9.17 6.40
C ALA A 35 3.32 8.11 5.44
N GLN A 36 3.00 6.83 5.67
CA GLN A 36 3.38 5.75 4.76
C GLN A 36 2.78 5.94 3.36
N ARG A 37 1.47 6.25 3.27
CA ARG A 37 0.81 6.48 1.98
C ARG A 37 1.39 7.69 1.24
N ALA A 38 1.78 8.74 1.95
CA ALA A 38 2.43 9.90 1.34
C ALA A 38 3.80 9.54 0.74
N ILE A 39 4.59 8.72 1.44
CA ILE A 39 5.88 8.21 0.94
C ILE A 39 5.66 7.32 -0.30
N GLU A 40 4.72 6.38 -0.24
CA GLU A 40 4.39 5.50 -1.37
C GLU A 40 3.94 6.29 -2.60
N ALA A 41 3.08 7.29 -2.41
CA ALA A 41 2.63 8.15 -3.51
C ALA A 41 3.78 8.92 -4.15
N HIS A 42 4.66 9.53 -3.34
CA HIS A 42 5.78 10.31 -3.85
C HIS A 42 6.81 9.44 -4.59
N LEU A 43 7.15 8.27 -4.04
CA LEU A 43 8.05 7.34 -4.71
C LEU A 43 7.43 6.76 -5.99
N PHE A 44 6.12 6.51 -5.99
CA PHE A 44 5.44 6.04 -7.19
C PHE A 44 5.49 7.07 -8.31
N GLU A 45 5.17 8.33 -8.00
CA GLU A 45 5.28 9.45 -8.94
C GLU A 45 6.71 9.58 -9.48
N ALA A 46 7.70 9.59 -8.58
CA ALA A 46 9.12 9.69 -8.94
C ALA A 46 9.62 8.51 -9.79
N SER A 47 9.03 7.32 -9.64
CA SER A 47 9.39 6.15 -10.45
C SER A 47 8.96 6.26 -11.91
N GLY A 48 7.98 7.14 -12.20
CA GLY A 48 7.40 7.27 -13.54
C GLY A 48 6.73 5.98 -14.04
N MET A 49 6.26 5.13 -13.13
CA MET A 49 5.63 3.83 -13.46
C MET A 49 4.10 3.91 -13.51
N GLU A 50 3.52 5.05 -13.12
CA GLU A 50 2.08 5.27 -13.17
C GLU A 50 1.54 5.10 -14.60
N GLY A 51 0.50 4.27 -14.73
CA GLY A 51 -0.12 4.00 -16.03
C GLY A 51 0.72 3.16 -16.98
N LYS A 52 1.85 2.60 -16.53
CA LYS A 52 2.67 1.70 -17.35
C LYS A 52 2.30 0.24 -17.16
N VAL A 53 2.65 -0.58 -18.14
CA VAL A 53 2.50 -2.03 -18.08
C VAL A 53 3.85 -2.67 -17.76
N ILE A 54 3.90 -3.41 -16.67
CA ILE A 54 5.05 -4.24 -16.33
C ILE A 54 4.83 -5.66 -16.83
N PHE A 55 5.87 -6.24 -17.44
CA PHE A 55 5.93 -7.65 -17.79
C PHE A 55 6.94 -8.36 -16.89
N ASP A 56 6.50 -9.46 -16.29
CA ASP A 56 7.35 -10.42 -15.59
C ASP A 56 7.16 -11.82 -16.20
N GLN A 57 7.79 -12.82 -15.60
CA GLN A 57 7.67 -14.22 -16.05
C GLN A 57 6.32 -14.87 -15.76
N TYR A 58 5.48 -14.31 -14.89
CA TYR A 58 4.23 -14.90 -14.42
C TYR A 58 2.99 -14.30 -15.10
N HIS A 59 3.08 -13.07 -15.59
CA HIS A 59 1.98 -12.29 -16.14
C HIS A 59 2.18 -12.13 -17.65
N ARG A 60 1.70 -13.12 -18.41
CA ARG A 60 1.86 -13.22 -19.87
C ARG A 60 1.47 -11.95 -20.65
N TYR A 61 0.46 -11.22 -20.18
CA TYR A 61 -0.03 -9.99 -20.83
C TYR A 61 0.36 -8.71 -20.06
N GLY A 62 1.14 -8.85 -18.98
CA GLY A 62 1.56 -7.75 -18.12
C GLY A 62 0.53 -7.33 -17.07
N VAL A 63 0.92 -6.33 -16.29
CA VAL A 63 0.14 -5.72 -15.22
C VAL A 63 0.18 -4.21 -15.39
N LEU A 64 -0.99 -3.59 -15.50
CA LEU A 64 -1.14 -2.14 -15.51
C LEU A 64 -0.98 -1.60 -14.09
N VAL A 65 0.09 -0.85 -13.88
CA VAL A 65 0.50 -0.36 -12.56
C VAL A 65 -0.33 0.86 -12.16
N ASP A 66 -0.85 0.81 -10.93
CA ASP A 66 -1.62 1.90 -10.31
C ASP A 66 -1.16 2.23 -8.88
N GLY A 67 -0.03 1.64 -8.43
CA GLY A 67 0.64 2.04 -7.20
C GLY A 67 1.84 1.15 -6.85
N VAL A 68 2.39 1.38 -5.66
CA VAL A 68 3.62 0.72 -5.17
C VAL A 68 3.46 0.19 -3.75
N ASN A 69 4.41 -0.66 -3.36
CA ASN A 69 4.64 -1.07 -1.99
C ASN A 69 6.13 -0.88 -1.67
N VAL A 70 6.42 -0.21 -0.56
CA VAL A 70 7.77 0.14 -0.11
C VAL A 70 8.10 -0.73 1.11
N TYR A 71 9.17 -1.53 1.04
CA TYR A 71 9.66 -2.29 2.20
C TYR A 71 10.88 -1.61 2.79
N SER A 72 10.87 -1.42 4.12
CA SER A 72 11.87 -0.65 4.87
C SER A 72 11.86 0.82 4.47
N GLY A 73 11.97 1.74 5.43
CA GLY A 73 11.84 3.20 5.22
C GLY A 73 12.98 3.86 4.42
N CYS A 74 13.61 3.12 3.51
CA CYS A 74 14.59 3.62 2.54
C CYS A 74 13.88 3.77 1.20
N ASP A 75 14.33 4.69 0.34
CA ASP A 75 13.76 5.08 -0.97
C ASP A 75 13.77 3.94 -2.03
N TYR A 76 13.21 2.78 -1.68
CA TYR A 76 13.25 1.55 -2.43
C TYR A 76 11.84 1.00 -2.61
N ILE A 77 11.35 1.05 -3.84
CA ILE A 77 10.11 0.38 -4.21
C ILE A 77 10.38 -1.11 -4.23
N ALA A 78 9.76 -1.84 -3.32
CA ALA A 78 9.93 -3.28 -3.27
C ALA A 78 9.04 -4.02 -4.26
N GLY A 79 7.88 -3.44 -4.57
CA GLY A 79 7.05 -3.94 -5.65
C GLY A 79 6.05 -2.92 -6.16
N PHE A 80 5.65 -3.14 -7.40
CA PHE A 80 4.59 -2.43 -8.09
C PHE A 80 3.32 -3.25 -8.00
N HIS A 81 2.20 -2.60 -7.74
CA HIS A 81 0.90 -3.25 -7.77
C HIS A 81 0.02 -2.67 -8.87
N GLY A 82 -0.91 -3.48 -9.34
CA GLY A 82 -1.72 -3.11 -10.49
C GLY A 82 -2.72 -4.16 -10.89
N PHE A 83 -3.40 -3.93 -12.01
CA PHE A 83 -4.38 -4.86 -12.57
C PHE A 83 -3.73 -5.76 -13.63
N ALA A 84 -3.88 -7.08 -13.50
CA ALA A 84 -3.41 -7.99 -14.54
C ALA A 84 -4.19 -7.74 -15.84
N LEU A 85 -3.48 -7.62 -16.96
CA LEU A 85 -4.10 -7.44 -18.25
C LEU A 85 -4.61 -8.77 -18.81
N LYS A 86 -5.72 -8.70 -19.55
CA LYS A 86 -6.24 -9.80 -20.36
C LYS A 86 -5.58 -9.79 -21.74
N LYS A 87 -5.86 -10.83 -22.52
CA LYS A 87 -5.38 -10.95 -23.91
C LYS A 87 -5.81 -9.79 -24.81
N ASP A 88 -6.96 -9.17 -24.53
CA ASP A 88 -7.50 -8.01 -25.26
C ASP A 88 -6.88 -6.66 -24.82
N GLY A 89 -5.94 -6.69 -23.87
CA GLY A 89 -5.31 -5.49 -23.31
C GLY A 89 -6.11 -4.81 -22.20
N THR A 90 -7.32 -5.30 -21.87
CA THR A 90 -8.14 -4.68 -20.81
C THR A 90 -7.68 -5.07 -19.41
N PRO A 91 -7.80 -4.16 -18.41
CA PRO A 91 -7.53 -4.49 -17.01
C PRO A 91 -8.53 -5.53 -16.50
N SER A 92 -8.03 -6.60 -15.90
CA SER A 92 -8.87 -7.55 -15.17
C SER A 92 -9.27 -7.01 -13.79
N LYS A 93 -10.19 -7.69 -13.12
CA LYS A 93 -10.54 -7.39 -11.71
C LYS A 93 -9.45 -7.85 -10.73
N ASN A 94 -8.48 -8.65 -11.18
CA ASN A 94 -7.47 -9.25 -10.32
C ASN A 94 -6.28 -8.30 -10.18
N ARG A 95 -6.06 -7.82 -8.96
CA ARG A 95 -4.85 -7.10 -8.61
C ARG A 95 -3.67 -8.06 -8.45
N ARG A 96 -2.49 -7.60 -8.83
CA ARG A 96 -1.23 -8.33 -8.72
C ARG A 96 -0.17 -7.42 -8.13
N LEU A 97 0.75 -8.03 -7.38
CA LEU A 97 1.97 -7.40 -6.90
C LEU A 97 3.14 -8.02 -7.68
N ILE A 98 3.97 -7.17 -8.26
CA ILE A 98 5.20 -7.54 -8.96
C ILE A 98 6.36 -6.94 -8.19
N TYR A 99 7.28 -7.78 -7.75
CA TYR A 99 8.48 -7.29 -7.09
C TYR A 99 9.42 -6.66 -8.10
N SER A 100 10.08 -5.57 -7.71
CA SER A 100 10.93 -4.77 -8.61
C SER A 100 12.07 -5.58 -9.22
N ASP A 101 12.55 -6.61 -8.53
CA ASP A 101 13.58 -7.54 -9.01
C ASP A 101 13.08 -8.56 -10.05
N LYS A 102 11.76 -8.65 -10.27
CA LYS A 102 11.13 -9.54 -11.25
C LYS A 102 10.69 -8.82 -12.53
N VAL A 103 10.89 -7.52 -12.61
CA VAL A 103 10.55 -6.71 -13.79
C VAL A 103 11.48 -7.08 -14.94
N LEU A 104 10.91 -7.60 -16.03
CA LEU A 104 11.66 -7.92 -17.25
C LEU A 104 11.60 -6.76 -18.26
N ARG A 105 10.46 -6.09 -18.35
CA ARG A 105 10.19 -5.01 -19.30
C ARG A 105 9.05 -4.13 -18.83
N VAL A 106 9.09 -2.86 -19.24
CA VAL A 106 8.05 -1.87 -18.99
C VAL A 106 7.61 -1.26 -20.33
N GLU A 107 6.31 -1.08 -20.53
CA GLU A 107 5.72 -0.43 -21.70
C GLU A 107 4.71 0.64 -21.31
N GLU A 108 4.49 1.60 -22.21
CA GLU A 108 3.37 2.53 -22.11
C GLU A 108 2.05 1.79 -22.31
N TYR A 109 1.05 2.11 -21.49
CA TYR A 109 -0.29 1.54 -21.67
C TYR A 109 -1.04 2.30 -22.76
N THR A 110 -1.00 1.78 -23.98
CA THR A 110 -1.93 2.19 -25.03
C THR A 110 -3.23 1.41 -24.85
N LYS A 111 -4.28 2.08 -24.35
CA LYS A 111 -5.63 1.52 -24.34
C LYS A 111 -6.01 1.20 -25.79
N THR A 112 -6.04 -0.07 -26.16
CA THR A 112 -6.55 -0.50 -27.46
C THR A 112 -8.01 -0.05 -27.55
N GLU A 113 -8.31 0.85 -28.49
CA GLU A 113 -9.67 1.27 -28.81
C GLU A 113 -10.42 0.08 -29.45
N HIS A 114 -10.85 -0.86 -28.62
CA HIS A 114 -11.76 -1.91 -29.02
C HIS A 114 -13.03 -1.78 -28.20
N GLY A 115 -13.98 -1.00 -28.74
CA GLY A 115 -15.33 -0.95 -28.19
C GLY A 115 -16.11 0.35 -28.39
N ALA A 116 -15.99 1.03 -29.53
CA ALA A 116 -17.09 1.82 -30.08
C ALA A 116 -17.50 1.17 -31.41
N ALA A 117 -18.04 -0.04 -31.33
CA ALA A 117 -18.66 -0.69 -32.47
C ALA A 117 -20.14 -0.87 -32.18
N SER A 118 -20.93 -0.10 -32.95
CA SER A 118 -22.40 -0.11 -33.12
C SER A 118 -23.18 0.80 -32.17
#